data_AF-A0A3D5D967-F1
#
_entry.id   AF-A0A3D5D967-F1
#
_cell.length_a   1.000
_cell.length_b   1.000
_cell.length_c   1.000
_cell.angle_alpha   90.00
_cell.angle_beta   90.00
_cell.angle_gamma   90.00
#
_symmetry.space_group_name_H-M   'P 1'
#
loop_
_entity.id
_entity.type
_entity.pdbx_description
1 polymer ?
#
loop_
_entity_poly.entity_id
_entity_poly.type
_entity_poly.pdbx_seq_one_letter_code
_entity_poly.pdbx_strand_id
1 'polypeptide(L)'
;MKCPFNPNDIDSARLCIALRTIATGLIVALVISCSTPSFVKRPPFIKASFKPDSPRVITKVNLQVTPRELLTARLINPPVDENTPQITVGKLIEFADRYLSCDCSGLRFVKSWQRLPGSYRLTTNSEFASPLEFFCLSDDKTTNCHLSEIDRGEHIQNLGKRFIPGAQFIQFMYQNGLQCDRETPCSPDDP
;
A
#
# COMPACT_ATOMS: atom_id res chain seq x y z
N MET A 1 15.40 -34.02 -15.54
CA MET A 1 15.84 -35.40 -15.88
C MET A 1 16.91 -35.30 -16.94
N LYS A 2 18.16 -35.64 -16.59
CA LYS A 2 19.33 -35.68 -17.49
C LYS A 2 19.43 -37.10 -18.06
N CYS A 3 19.50 -37.25 -19.38
CA CYS A 3 19.76 -38.53 -20.03
C CYS A 3 21.24 -38.90 -19.89
N PRO A 4 21.60 -40.12 -19.48
CA PRO A 4 22.99 -40.49 -19.26
C PRO A 4 23.52 -41.35 -20.41
N PHE A 5 23.85 -40.83 -21.60
CA PHE A 5 24.38 -41.72 -22.65
C PHE A 5 25.47 -41.14 -23.57
N ASN A 6 26.33 -42.08 -23.97
CA ASN A 6 27.64 -42.01 -24.62
C ASN A 6 27.55 -41.57 -26.10
N PRO A 7 28.34 -40.59 -26.57
CA PRO A 7 28.15 -39.92 -27.87
C PRO A 7 28.53 -40.70 -29.14
N ASN A 8 28.93 -41.96 -29.05
CA ASN A 8 29.41 -42.74 -30.22
C ASN A 8 28.42 -43.81 -30.73
N ASP A 9 27.16 -43.76 -30.30
CA ASP A 9 26.15 -44.73 -30.71
C ASP A 9 25.07 -44.02 -31.56
N ILE A 10 25.13 -44.25 -32.88
CA ILE A 10 24.34 -43.54 -33.90
C ILE A 10 22.88 -44.01 -33.90
N ASP A 11 22.60 -45.23 -33.40
CA ASP A 11 21.26 -45.80 -33.38
C ASP A 11 20.41 -45.30 -32.19
N SER A 12 21.03 -44.88 -31.09
CA SER A 12 20.35 -44.32 -29.92
C SER A 12 19.99 -42.83 -30.08
N ALA A 13 20.63 -42.11 -31.02
CA ALA A 13 20.28 -40.73 -31.37
C ALA A 13 18.95 -40.61 -32.15
N ARG A 14 18.57 -41.66 -32.90
CA ARG A 14 17.34 -41.67 -33.71
C ARG A 14 16.08 -41.92 -32.89
N LEU A 15 16.20 -42.61 -31.76
CA LEU A 15 15.08 -42.92 -30.87
C LEU A 15 14.61 -41.70 -30.05
N CYS A 16 15.52 -40.78 -29.71
CA CYS A 16 15.17 -39.55 -28.97
C CYS A 16 14.47 -38.48 -29.85
N ILE A 17 14.73 -38.48 -31.16
CA ILE A 17 14.08 -37.54 -32.09
C ILE A 17 12.65 -37.98 -32.40
N ALA A 18 12.38 -39.29 -32.48
CA ALA A 18 11.05 -39.83 -32.75
C ALA A 18 10.03 -39.62 -31.61
N LEU A 19 10.49 -39.51 -30.35
CA LEU A 19 9.61 -39.25 -29.20
C LEU A 19 9.25 -37.77 -29.01
N ARG A 20 9.94 -36.84 -29.68
CA ARG A 20 9.64 -35.40 -29.60
C ARG A 20 8.69 -34.91 -30.70
N THR A 21 8.50 -35.66 -31.77
CA THR A 21 7.65 -35.27 -32.92
C THR A 21 6.21 -35.79 -32.85
N ILE A 22 5.87 -36.68 -31.90
CA ILE A 22 4.49 -37.16 -31.71
C ILE A 22 3.70 -36.27 -30.71
N ALA A 23 4.38 -35.47 -29.87
CA ALA A 23 3.73 -34.63 -28.86
C ALA A 23 3.31 -33.23 -29.35
N THR A 24 3.64 -32.83 -30.59
CA THR A 24 3.35 -31.50 -31.16
C THR A 24 2.38 -31.53 -32.35
N GLY A 25 1.70 -32.66 -32.59
CA GLY A 25 0.77 -32.85 -33.70
C GLY A 25 -0.72 -32.88 -33.36
N LEU A 26 -1.12 -32.60 -32.11
CA LEU A 26 -2.50 -32.86 -31.64
C LEU A 26 -3.26 -31.66 -31.03
N ILE A 27 -2.83 -30.40 -31.22
CA ILE A 27 -3.52 -29.21 -30.65
C ILE A 27 -3.67 -28.05 -31.66
N VAL A 28 -3.88 -28.34 -32.95
CA VAL A 28 -4.21 -27.28 -33.96
C VAL A 28 -5.39 -27.69 -34.85
N ALA A 29 -6.44 -28.28 -34.27
CA ALA A 29 -7.65 -28.67 -35.01
C ALA A 29 -8.96 -28.37 -34.26
N LEU A 30 -9.01 -27.33 -33.42
CA LEU A 30 -10.23 -26.92 -32.70
C LEU A 30 -10.52 -25.42 -32.74
N VAL A 31 -10.27 -24.80 -33.89
CA VAL A 31 -10.85 -23.49 -34.20
C VAL A 31 -11.19 -23.46 -35.67
N ILE A 32 -12.46 -23.77 -35.97
CA ILE A 32 -13.32 -23.07 -36.93
C ILE A 32 -14.69 -23.79 -36.97
N SER A 33 -15.72 -23.01 -36.63
CA SER A 33 -17.12 -23.09 -37.06
C SER A 33 -18.03 -24.19 -36.48
N CYS A 34 -19.03 -23.78 -35.70
CA CYS A 34 -20.39 -23.73 -36.24
C CYS A 34 -21.29 -22.81 -35.39
N SER A 35 -21.69 -21.71 -36.01
CA SER A 35 -22.74 -20.80 -35.59
C SER A 35 -24.11 -21.46 -35.68
N THR A 36 -24.84 -21.52 -34.56
CA THR A 36 -26.29 -21.69 -34.55
C THR A 36 -26.90 -20.76 -33.49
N PRO A 37 -27.91 -19.94 -33.83
CA PRO A 37 -28.59 -19.10 -32.85
C PRO A 37 -29.58 -19.96 -32.04
N SER A 38 -29.20 -20.32 -30.82
CA SER A 38 -30.14 -20.90 -29.88
C SER A 38 -31.10 -19.83 -29.38
N PHE A 39 -32.36 -19.98 -29.79
CA PHE A 39 -33.52 -19.23 -29.33
C PHE A 39 -33.70 -19.44 -27.82
N VAL A 40 -33.08 -18.59 -26.99
CA VAL A 40 -33.33 -18.57 -25.55
C VAL A 40 -34.67 -17.87 -25.31
N LYS A 41 -35.67 -18.67 -24.94
CA LYS A 41 -36.95 -18.20 -24.37
C LYS A 41 -36.64 -17.27 -23.19
N ARG A 42 -36.96 -15.98 -23.34
CA ARG A 42 -36.94 -15.01 -22.23
C ARG A 42 -38.01 -15.43 -21.21
N PRO A 43 -37.68 -15.54 -19.90
CA PRO A 43 -38.70 -15.63 -18.86
C PRO A 43 -39.49 -14.31 -18.80
N PRO A 44 -40.75 -14.33 -18.33
CA PRO A 44 -41.57 -13.14 -18.27
C PRO A 44 -40.93 -12.09 -17.35
N PHE A 45 -40.86 -10.88 -17.87
CA PHE A 45 -40.50 -9.65 -17.16
C PHE A 45 -41.31 -9.55 -15.86
N ILE A 46 -40.69 -9.89 -14.72
CA ILE A 46 -41.18 -9.42 -13.42
C ILE A 46 -40.92 -7.92 -13.43
N LYS A 47 -41.98 -7.11 -13.54
CA LYS A 47 -41.94 -5.67 -13.27
C LYS A 47 -41.56 -5.48 -11.80
N ALA A 48 -40.26 -5.39 -11.53
CA ALA A 48 -39.78 -4.81 -10.29
C ALA A 48 -40.26 -3.35 -10.28
N SER A 49 -41.20 -3.06 -9.38
CA SER A 49 -41.69 -1.72 -9.11
C SER A 49 -40.51 -0.86 -8.67
N PHE A 50 -40.01 -0.01 -9.57
CA PHE A 50 -39.02 1.02 -9.24
C PHE A 50 -39.69 1.99 -8.26
N LYS A 51 -39.43 1.76 -6.96
CA LYS A 51 -39.61 2.79 -5.95
C LYS A 51 -38.50 3.81 -6.20
N PRO A 52 -38.79 5.10 -6.43
CA PRO A 52 -37.76 6.08 -6.74
C PRO A 52 -36.77 6.14 -5.58
N ASP A 53 -35.50 5.99 -5.94
CA ASP A 53 -34.36 5.97 -5.05
C ASP A 53 -34.39 7.18 -4.11
N SER A 54 -34.27 6.89 -2.82
CA SER A 54 -33.90 7.88 -1.82
C SER A 54 -32.62 8.58 -2.29
N PRO A 55 -32.52 9.92 -2.22
CA PRO A 55 -31.36 10.63 -2.72
C PRO A 55 -30.10 10.08 -2.03
N ARG A 56 -29.19 9.50 -2.82
CA ARG A 56 -27.83 9.15 -2.37
C ARG A 56 -27.19 10.44 -1.89
N VAL A 57 -27.12 10.62 -0.58
CA VAL A 57 -26.29 11.64 0.04
C VAL A 57 -24.85 11.31 -0.32
N ILE A 58 -24.29 12.01 -1.31
CA ILE A 58 -22.87 11.96 -1.61
C ILE A 58 -22.19 12.70 -0.45
N THR A 59 -21.87 11.98 0.61
CA THR A 59 -21.07 12.53 1.70
C THR A 59 -19.68 12.80 1.14
N LYS A 60 -19.33 14.07 0.95
CA LYS A 60 -17.98 14.47 0.55
C LYS A 60 -17.01 13.99 1.64
N VAL A 61 -16.25 12.94 1.35
CA VAL A 61 -15.26 12.39 2.30
C VAL A 61 -14.11 13.38 2.42
N ASN A 62 -13.86 13.87 3.62
CA ASN A 62 -12.70 14.72 3.88
C ASN A 62 -11.44 13.84 4.01
N LEU A 63 -10.55 13.93 3.03
CA LEU A 63 -9.32 13.13 2.97
C LEU A 63 -8.23 13.61 3.94
N GLN A 64 -8.38 14.80 4.55
CA GLN A 64 -7.42 15.31 5.54
C GLN A 64 -7.66 14.75 6.94
N VAL A 65 -8.80 14.08 7.16
CA VAL A 65 -9.13 13.47 8.45
C VAL A 65 -8.56 12.07 8.49
N THR A 66 -7.81 11.76 9.55
CA THR A 66 -7.31 10.40 9.81
C THR A 66 -8.48 9.42 9.86
N PRO A 67 -8.47 8.34 9.06
CA PRO A 67 -9.50 7.31 9.11
C PRO A 67 -9.73 6.81 10.53
N ARG A 68 -11.00 6.64 10.91
CA ARG A 68 -11.40 6.35 12.30
C ARG A 68 -10.72 5.10 12.83
N GLU A 69 -10.59 4.08 11.99
CA GLU A 69 -9.94 2.81 12.30
C GLU A 69 -8.43 2.94 12.58
N LEU A 70 -7.78 4.00 12.10
CA LEU A 70 -6.36 4.26 12.34
C LEU A 70 -6.11 5.01 13.64
N LEU A 71 -7.08 5.76 14.17
CA LEU A 71 -6.88 6.56 15.38
C LEU A 71 -6.40 5.73 16.58
N THR A 72 -6.92 4.50 16.69
CA THR A 72 -6.58 3.54 17.75
C THR A 72 -5.68 2.41 17.27
N ALA A 73 -5.26 2.39 16.01
CA ALA A 73 -4.39 1.36 15.47
C ALA A 73 -3.00 1.44 16.09
N ARG A 74 -2.51 0.34 16.65
CA ARG A 74 -1.20 0.26 17.30
C ARG A 74 -0.10 0.21 16.25
N LEU A 75 0.97 0.98 16.43
CA LEU A 75 2.17 0.86 15.63
C LEU A 75 3.06 -0.25 16.20
N ILE A 76 3.33 -1.27 15.40
CA ILE A 76 4.07 -2.48 15.82
C ILE A 76 5.52 -2.51 15.31
N ASN A 77 6.02 -1.39 14.79
CA ASN A 77 7.44 -1.26 14.45
C ASN A 77 8.31 -1.57 15.67
N PRO A 78 9.43 -2.29 15.52
CA PRO A 78 10.34 -2.56 16.62
C PRO A 78 10.87 -1.24 17.18
N PRO A 79 10.88 -1.03 18.51
CA PRO A 79 11.38 0.21 19.09
C PRO A 79 12.88 0.36 18.83
N VAL A 80 13.33 1.59 18.56
CA VAL A 80 14.75 1.91 18.40
C VAL A 80 15.45 2.01 19.76
N ASP A 81 14.73 2.50 20.76
CA ASP A 81 15.17 2.63 22.16
C ASP A 81 14.06 2.07 23.07
N GLU A 82 14.45 1.41 24.16
CA GLU A 82 13.53 0.84 25.15
C GLU A 82 12.64 1.91 25.81
N ASN A 83 13.10 3.17 25.83
CA ASN A 83 12.32 4.28 26.36
C ASN A 83 11.27 4.83 25.38
N THR A 84 11.26 4.39 24.12
CA THR A 84 10.24 4.84 23.15
C THR A 84 8.97 4.00 23.31
N PRO A 85 7.87 4.57 23.82
CA PRO A 85 6.66 3.80 24.06
C PRO A 85 6.03 3.35 22.74
N GLN A 86 5.31 2.23 22.78
CA GLN A 86 4.43 1.85 21.67
C GLN A 86 3.27 2.85 21.59
N ILE A 87 3.15 3.52 20.44
CA ILE A 87 2.12 4.52 20.19
C ILE A 87 1.12 4.04 19.13
N THR A 88 0.00 4.75 19.00
CA THR A 88 -0.96 4.52 17.91
C THR A 88 -0.62 5.39 16.69
N VAL A 89 -1.19 5.06 15.53
CA VAL A 89 -1.13 5.93 14.35
C VAL A 89 -1.72 7.29 14.67
N GLY A 90 -2.85 7.36 15.38
CA GLY A 90 -3.43 8.62 15.83
C GLY A 90 -2.47 9.48 16.66
N LYS A 91 -1.73 8.86 17.59
CA LYS A 91 -0.76 9.56 18.42
C LYS A 91 0.48 10.00 17.63
N LEU A 92 0.93 9.20 16.66
CA LEU A 92 2.00 9.59 15.74
C LEU A 92 1.62 10.86 14.96
N ILE A 93 0.41 10.92 14.42
CA ILE A 93 -0.08 12.10 13.69
C ILE A 93 -0.17 13.32 14.60
N GLU A 94 -0.61 13.14 15.85
CA GLU A 94 -0.62 14.23 16.84
C GLU A 94 0.77 14.80 17.09
N PHE A 95 1.78 13.94 17.26
CA PHE A 95 3.17 14.37 17.43
C PHE A 95 3.73 15.05 16.18
N ALA A 96 3.39 14.55 14.99
CA ALA A 96 3.83 15.15 13.73
C ALA A 96 3.18 16.52 13.47
N ASP A 97 1.88 16.69 13.78
CA ASP A 97 1.18 17.97 13.73
C ASP A 97 1.83 18.98 14.71
N ARG A 98 2.19 18.53 15.93
CA ARG A 98 2.92 19.37 16.90
C ARG A 98 4.28 19.78 16.34
N TYR A 99 5.07 18.81 15.85
CA TYR A 99 6.38 19.08 15.26
C TYR A 99 6.31 20.15 14.17
N LEU A 100 5.38 20.03 13.20
CA LEU A 100 5.23 21.04 12.15
C LEU A 100 4.71 22.40 12.64
N SER A 101 3.89 22.40 13.69
CA SER A 101 3.47 23.66 14.35
C SER A 101 4.68 24.35 14.99
N CYS A 102 5.58 23.57 15.59
CA CYS A 102 6.85 24.04 16.14
C CYS A 102 7.85 24.48 15.06
N ASP A 103 7.59 24.25 13.78
CA ASP A 103 8.40 24.74 12.66
C ASP A 103 7.76 25.97 11.97
N CYS A 104 6.59 26.42 12.45
CA CYS A 104 5.80 27.48 11.80
C CYS A 104 5.57 27.25 10.31
N SER A 105 5.12 26.04 9.99
CA SER A 105 4.68 25.73 8.64
C SER A 105 3.27 26.26 8.31
N GLY A 106 2.46 26.62 9.32
CA GLY A 106 1.04 26.98 9.13
C GLY A 106 0.14 25.84 8.66
N LEU A 107 0.72 24.65 8.46
CA LEU A 107 0.09 23.52 7.80
C LEU A 107 -0.02 22.32 8.75
N ARG A 108 -1.08 21.54 8.56
CA ARG A 108 -1.17 20.21 9.16
C ARG A 108 -0.17 19.28 8.52
N PHE A 109 0.33 18.31 9.28
CA PHE A 109 1.18 17.26 8.77
C PHE A 109 0.47 16.43 7.70
N VAL A 110 -0.81 16.14 7.93
CA VAL A 110 -1.65 15.39 6.99
C VAL A 110 -2.11 16.26 5.83
N LYS A 111 -1.68 15.92 4.60
CA LYS A 111 -2.20 16.50 3.37
C LYS A 111 -3.41 15.73 2.84
N SER A 112 -3.29 14.40 2.77
CA SER A 112 -4.40 13.53 2.36
C SER A 112 -4.14 12.06 2.71
N TRP A 113 -5.21 11.34 3.00
CA TRP A 113 -5.23 9.89 3.15
C TRP A 113 -5.78 9.21 1.89
N GLN A 114 -5.17 8.07 1.55
CA GLN A 114 -5.65 7.15 0.53
C GLN A 114 -5.71 5.74 1.13
N ARG A 115 -6.89 5.12 1.06
CA ARG A 115 -7.05 3.70 1.44
C ARG A 115 -6.69 2.82 0.25
N LEU A 116 -5.79 1.87 0.48
CA LEU A 116 -5.33 0.87 -0.50
C LEU A 116 -5.73 -0.54 -0.03
N PRO A 117 -5.68 -1.56 -0.90
CA PRO A 117 -5.88 -2.94 -0.48
C PRO A 117 -4.80 -3.37 0.53
N GLY A 118 -5.17 -3.49 1.81
CA GLY A 118 -4.26 -3.93 2.89
C GLY A 118 -3.32 -2.85 3.46
N SER A 119 -3.38 -1.62 2.94
CA SER A 119 -2.56 -0.52 3.45
C SER A 119 -3.28 0.84 3.41
N TYR A 120 -2.71 1.81 4.10
CA TYR A 120 -3.12 3.20 4.04
C TYR A 120 -1.91 4.04 3.65
N ARG A 121 -2.10 4.92 2.68
CA ARG A 121 -1.07 5.88 2.26
C ARG A 121 -1.42 7.26 2.75
N LEU A 122 -0.48 7.89 3.43
CA LEU A 122 -0.55 9.26 3.90
C LEU A 122 0.36 10.14 3.05
N THR A 123 -0.22 11.07 2.30
CA THR A 123 0.55 12.18 1.73
C THR A 123 0.71 13.24 2.79
N THR A 124 1.94 13.72 3.02
CA THR A 124 2.24 14.71 4.04
C THR A 124 2.46 16.10 3.41
N ASN A 125 2.35 17.17 4.22
CA ASN A 125 2.83 18.50 3.84
C ASN A 125 4.31 18.72 4.23
N SER A 126 4.98 17.69 4.76
CA SER A 126 6.39 17.77 5.10
C SER A 126 7.24 17.50 3.85
N GLU A 127 8.24 18.34 3.62
CA GLU A 127 9.21 18.14 2.52
C GLU A 127 10.15 16.95 2.76
N PHE A 128 10.17 16.41 3.98
CA PHE A 128 11.12 15.37 4.40
C PHE A 128 10.60 13.95 4.26
N ALA A 129 9.31 13.76 3.93
CA ALA A 129 8.68 12.45 3.88
C ALA A 129 7.91 12.23 2.57
N SER A 130 8.41 11.31 1.74
CA SER A 130 7.60 10.63 0.72
C SER A 130 6.33 10.04 1.38
N PRO A 131 5.23 9.82 0.65
CA PRO A 131 4.00 9.35 1.26
C PRO A 131 4.24 8.16 2.18
N LEU A 132 3.81 8.28 3.44
CA LEU A 132 3.99 7.25 4.45
C LEU A 132 3.02 6.11 4.16
N GLU A 133 3.50 4.88 4.15
CA GLU A 133 2.65 3.70 3.92
C GLU A 133 2.53 2.86 5.19
N PHE A 134 1.28 2.70 5.63
CA PHE A 134 0.91 1.92 6.81
C PHE A 134 0.27 0.60 6.36
N PHE A 135 0.95 -0.52 6.61
CA PHE A 135 0.41 -1.85 6.38
C PHE A 135 -0.34 -2.29 7.63
N CYS A 136 -1.66 -2.45 7.51
CA CYS A 136 -2.51 -2.66 8.67
C CYS A 136 -3.24 -4.01 8.60
N LEU A 137 -3.19 -4.73 9.70
CA LEU A 137 -3.95 -5.95 9.92
C LEU A 137 -4.94 -5.68 11.05
N SER A 138 -6.23 -5.86 10.75
CA SER A 138 -7.31 -5.74 11.72
C SER A 138 -7.83 -7.13 12.06
N ASP A 139 -7.93 -7.42 13.34
CA ASP A 139 -8.72 -8.51 13.90
C ASP A 139 -10.01 -7.97 14.54
N ASP A 140 -10.82 -8.83 15.17
CA ASP A 140 -12.12 -8.45 15.75
C ASP A 140 -12.02 -7.41 16.89
N LYS A 141 -10.83 -7.19 17.47
CA LYS A 141 -10.64 -6.36 18.67
C LYS A 141 -9.59 -5.27 18.50
N THR A 142 -8.62 -5.45 17.62
CA THR A 142 -7.44 -4.61 17.50
C THR A 142 -7.04 -4.42 16.04
N THR A 143 -6.53 -3.23 15.75
CA THR A 143 -5.86 -2.93 14.48
C THR A 143 -4.40 -2.69 14.79
N ASN A 144 -3.52 -3.42 14.10
CA ASN A 144 -2.08 -3.28 14.21
C ASN A 144 -1.54 -2.82 12.87
N CYS A 145 -0.72 -1.78 12.86
CA CYS A 145 -0.13 -1.21 11.67
C CYS A 145 1.39 -1.21 11.76
N HIS A 146 2.05 -1.52 10.66
CA HIS A 146 3.47 -1.36 10.47
C HIS A 146 3.73 -0.20 9.51
N LEU A 147 4.50 0.80 9.93
CA LEU A 147 4.96 1.88 9.06
C LEU A 147 6.15 1.40 8.23
N SER A 148 6.07 1.53 6.91
CA SER A 148 7.14 1.18 6.00
C SER A 148 8.39 2.05 6.18
N GLU A 149 9.48 1.64 5.54
CA GLU A 149 10.61 2.53 5.29
C GLU A 149 10.16 3.74 4.46
N ILE A 150 10.77 4.88 4.74
CA ILE A 150 10.45 6.18 4.14
C ILE A 150 11.58 6.56 3.22
N ASP A 151 11.26 6.77 1.97
CA ASP A 151 12.17 7.34 0.99
C ASP A 151 12.18 8.87 1.12
N ARG A 152 13.34 9.47 1.39
CA ARG A 152 13.48 10.93 1.45
C ARG A 152 13.57 11.56 0.06
N GLY A 153 13.75 10.77 -1.00
CA GLY A 153 13.77 11.22 -2.38
C GLY A 153 15.12 11.06 -3.07
N GLU A 154 15.07 11.15 -4.40
CA GLU A 154 16.21 10.89 -5.29
C GLU A 154 17.35 11.91 -5.17
N HIS A 155 17.09 13.08 -4.58
CA HIS A 155 18.09 14.11 -4.36
C HIS A 155 19.19 13.68 -3.36
N ILE A 156 18.94 12.65 -2.55
CA ILE A 156 19.95 12.07 -1.66
C ILE A 156 20.68 10.93 -2.39
N GLN A 157 21.88 11.22 -2.89
CA GLN A 157 22.69 10.26 -3.66
C GLN A 157 23.16 9.06 -2.82
N ASN A 158 23.35 9.24 -1.51
CA ASN A 158 23.75 8.17 -0.63
C ASN A 158 22.54 7.35 -0.19
N LEU A 159 22.43 6.11 -0.68
CA LEU A 159 21.31 5.20 -0.39
C LEU A 159 21.11 4.96 1.12
N GLY A 160 22.20 4.84 1.89
CA GLY A 160 22.11 4.64 3.35
C GLY A 160 21.58 5.86 4.12
N LYS A 161 21.53 7.03 3.49
CA LYS A 161 20.94 8.26 4.06
C LYS A 161 19.58 8.61 3.43
N ARG A 162 19.24 7.97 2.31
CA ARG A 162 18.00 8.20 1.56
C ARG A 162 16.80 7.55 2.26
N PHE A 163 17.00 6.35 2.80
CA PHE A 163 15.94 5.57 3.40
C PHE A 163 15.98 5.68 4.92
N ILE A 164 14.83 6.00 5.53
CA ILE A 164 14.65 6.04 6.98
C ILE A 164 13.72 4.89 7.38
N PRO A 165 14.15 3.96 8.26
CA PRO A 165 13.27 2.95 8.82
C PRO A 165 12.08 3.57 9.55
N GLY A 166 10.88 3.00 9.38
CA GLY A 166 9.67 3.51 10.04
C GLY A 166 9.81 3.64 11.57
N ALA A 167 10.56 2.74 12.21
CA ALA A 167 10.88 2.81 13.63
C ALA A 167 11.66 4.09 14.02
N GLN A 168 12.66 4.47 13.23
CA GLN A 168 13.43 5.69 13.47
C GLN A 168 12.59 6.93 13.26
N PHE A 169 11.70 6.93 12.25
CA PHE A 169 10.77 8.02 12.03
C PHE A 169 9.77 8.18 13.18
N ILE A 170 9.23 7.06 13.69
CA ILE A 170 8.32 7.08 14.85
C ILE A 170 9.02 7.68 16.07
N GLN A 171 10.25 7.25 16.36
CA GLN A 171 11.03 7.78 17.47
C GLN A 171 11.32 9.27 17.29
N PHE A 172 11.73 9.69 16.09
CA PHE A 172 11.98 11.09 15.77
C PHE A 172 10.74 11.95 16.03
N MET A 173 9.58 11.55 15.51
CA MET A 173 8.35 12.30 15.69
C MET A 173 7.93 12.33 17.17
N TYR A 174 8.07 11.21 17.88
CA TYR A 174 7.80 11.15 19.32
C TYR A 174 8.66 12.16 20.11
N GLN A 175 9.97 12.16 19.90
CA GLN A 175 10.90 13.03 20.65
C GLN A 175 10.66 14.51 20.34
N ASN A 176 10.61 14.86 19.05
CA ASN A 176 10.48 16.26 18.62
C ASN A 176 9.06 16.82 18.86
N GLY A 177 8.04 15.97 18.75
CA GLY A 177 6.66 16.36 19.06
C GLY A 177 6.37 16.52 20.55
N LEU A 178 7.24 15.99 21.44
CA LEU A 178 7.17 16.21 22.89
C LEU A 178 7.85 17.51 23.32
N GLN A 179 9.05 17.75 22.81
CA GLN A 179 9.90 18.84 23.28
C GLN A 179 9.50 20.19 22.68
N CYS A 180 9.16 20.25 21.39
CA CYS A 180 8.85 21.50 20.69
C CYS A 180 9.91 22.60 20.92
N ASP A 181 11.18 22.22 21.02
CA ASP A 181 12.26 23.16 21.29
C ASP A 181 12.50 24.01 20.04
N ARG A 182 12.28 25.33 20.17
CA ARG A 182 12.60 26.31 19.13
C ARG A 182 13.71 27.22 19.60
N GLU A 183 14.69 27.46 18.73
CA GLU A 183 15.73 28.46 18.98
C GLU A 183 15.20 29.89 18.79
N THR A 184 14.21 30.09 17.92
CA THR A 184 13.62 31.41 17.62
C THR A 184 12.09 31.37 17.52
N PRO A 185 11.40 32.45 17.95
CA PRO A 185 9.96 32.61 17.70
C PRO A 185 9.65 32.65 16.20
N CYS A 186 8.42 32.33 15.83
CA CYS A 186 7.96 32.52 14.45
C CYS A 186 7.90 34.00 14.12
N SER A 187 8.32 34.34 12.90
CA SER A 187 8.03 35.65 12.36
C SER A 187 6.51 35.78 12.15
N PRO A 188 5.92 36.98 12.34
CA PRO A 188 4.55 37.23 11.91
C PRO A 188 4.36 37.07 10.39
N ASP A 189 5.44 37.02 9.63
CA ASP A 189 5.44 36.77 8.18
C ASP A 189 5.57 35.28 7.80
N ASP A 190 5.80 34.40 8.79
CA ASP A 190 5.81 32.95 8.55
C ASP A 190 4.37 32.41 8.53
N PRO A 191 4.00 31.55 7.57
CA PRO A 191 2.63 31.06 7.38
C PRO A 191 2.10 30.18 8.51
#